data_AF-A0A101FKS9-F1
#
_entry.id   AF-A0A101FKS9-F1
#
_cell.length_a   1.000
_cell.length_b   1.000
_cell.length_c   1.000
_cell.angle_alpha   90.00
_cell.angle_beta   90.00
_cell.angle_gamma   90.00
#
_symmetry.space_group_name_H-M   'P 1'
#
loop_
_entity.id
_entity.type
_entity.pdbx_description
1 polymer ?
#
loop_
_entity_poly.entity_id
_entity_poly.type
_entity_poly.pdbx_seq_one_letter_code
_entity_poly.pdbx_strand_id
1 'polypeptide(L)'
;MIVGGIDPSFLTGNNPSEEERLKKTCQQFEGLLLGMLWKDMRDGVRGLGGASSRPFGPLEDLSWEMAATQLAEGGGVGLWRLLYEELKTNLGGTRA
;
A
#
# COMPACT_ATOMS: atom_id res chain seq x y z
N MET A 1 -12.38 -1.37 9.17
CA MET A 1 -12.88 -0.23 8.38
C MET A 1 -11.82 0.07 7.35
N ILE A 2 -12.08 -0.16 6.06
CA ILE A 2 -11.14 0.22 4.99
C ILE A 2 -11.18 1.74 4.92
N VAL A 3 -10.26 2.42 5.61
CA VAL A 3 -10.08 3.87 5.48
C VAL A 3 -9.20 4.11 4.25
N GLY A 4 -9.66 3.63 3.09
CA GLY A 4 -9.16 4.08 1.81
C GLY A 4 -9.84 5.41 1.54
N GLY A 5 -9.12 6.52 1.75
CA GLY A 5 -9.61 7.84 1.38
C GLY A 5 -10.08 7.82 -0.06
N ILE A 6 -11.37 8.10 -0.26
CA ILE A 6 -11.91 8.40 -1.59
C ILE A 6 -11.17 9.65 -2.06
N ASP A 7 -10.38 9.53 -3.11
CA ASP A 7 -9.67 10.68 -3.65
C ASP A 7 -10.68 11.70 -4.18
N PRO A 8 -10.73 12.93 -3.65
CA PRO A 8 -11.71 13.95 -4.05
C PRO A 8 -11.52 14.43 -5.49
N SER A 9 -10.49 13.97 -6.22
CA SER A 9 -10.30 14.26 -7.65
C SER A 9 -11.47 13.83 -8.55
N PHE A 10 -12.37 12.95 -8.08
CA PHE A 10 -13.60 12.66 -8.82
C PHE A 10 -14.57 13.86 -8.88
N LEU A 11 -14.46 14.82 -7.95
CA LEU A 11 -15.29 16.02 -7.87
C LEU A 11 -14.81 17.14 -8.80
N THR A 12 -13.55 17.08 -9.26
CA THR A 12 -12.93 18.18 -10.02
C THR A 12 -12.99 18.00 -11.54
N GLY A 13 -13.69 16.98 -12.06
CA GLY A 13 -13.95 16.81 -13.51
C GLY A 13 -12.70 16.58 -14.36
N ASN A 14 -11.51 16.55 -13.75
CA ASN A 14 -10.25 16.30 -14.42
C ASN A 14 -9.95 14.80 -14.27
N ASN A 15 -10.37 14.01 -15.25
CA ASN A 15 -10.07 12.59 -15.25
C ASN A 15 -8.54 12.42 -15.30
N PRO A 16 -7.91 11.84 -14.27
CA PRO A 16 -6.48 11.58 -14.31
C PRO A 16 -6.16 10.68 -15.50
N SER A 17 -5.00 10.91 -16.11
CA SER A 17 -4.56 10.09 -17.25
C SER A 17 -4.54 8.60 -16.87
N GLU A 18 -4.72 7.72 -17.85
CA GLU A 18 -4.59 6.27 -17.61
C GLU A 18 -3.25 5.92 -16.96
N GLU A 19 -2.19 6.67 -17.34
CA GLU A 19 -0.85 6.56 -16.78
C GLU A 19 -0.80 6.92 -15.28
N GLU A 20 -1.42 8.04 -14.88
CA GLU A 20 -1.49 8.44 -13.47
C GLU A 20 -2.32 7.49 -12.62
N ARG A 21 -3.44 6.97 -13.17
CA ARG A 21 -4.26 5.96 -12.49
C ARG A 21 -3.46 4.67 -12.29
N LEU A 22 -2.77 4.20 -13.32
CA LEU A 22 -1.94 3.00 -13.25
C LEU A 22 -0.83 3.16 -12.22
N LYS A 23 -0.12 4.29 -12.23
CA LYS A 23 0.92 4.61 -11.25
C LYS A 23 0.37 4.56 -9.82
N LYS A 24 -0.76 5.22 -9.57
CA LYS A 24 -1.37 5.28 -8.25
C LYS A 24 -1.84 3.90 -7.77
N THR A 25 -2.43 3.09 -8.65
CA THR A 25 -2.81 1.71 -8.31
C THR A 25 -1.60 0.84 -7.98
N CYS A 26 -0.49 0.98 -8.71
CA CYS A 26 0.76 0.27 -8.39
C CYS A 26 1.31 0.66 -7.01
N GLN A 27 1.28 1.96 -6.68
CA GLN A 27 1.70 2.45 -5.36
C GLN A 27 0.79 1.92 -4.24
N GLN A 28 -0.53 1.92 -4.46
CA GLN A 28 -1.49 1.35 -3.52
C GLN A 28 -1.29 -0.16 -3.32
N PHE A 29 -0.96 -0.89 -4.40
CA PHE A 29 -0.65 -2.31 -4.32
C PHE A 29 0.58 -2.59 -3.45
N GLU A 30 1.69 -1.85 -3.65
CA GLU A 30 2.87 -2.01 -2.80
C GLU A 30 2.57 -1.70 -1.33
N GLY A 31 1.77 -0.67 -1.06
CA GLY A 31 1.33 -0.36 0.30
C GLY A 31 0.54 -1.52 0.95
N LEU A 32 -0.37 -2.15 0.21
CA LEU A 32 -1.11 -3.33 0.69
C LEU A 32 -0.19 -4.52 0.92
N LEU A 33 0.71 -4.81 -0.02
CA LEU A 33 1.66 -5.91 0.06
C LEU A 33 2.58 -5.76 1.28
N LEU A 34 3.18 -4.59 1.46
CA LEU A 34 4.03 -4.29 2.61
C LEU A 34 3.23 -4.38 3.92
N GLY A 35 2.00 -3.88 3.92
CA GLY A 35 1.10 -4.00 5.07
C GLY A 35 0.81 -5.47 5.45
N MET A 36 0.62 -6.35 4.47
CA MET A 36 0.43 -7.78 4.71
C MET A 36 1.72 -8.45 5.23
N LEU A 37 2.86 -8.19 4.59
CA LEU A 37 4.15 -8.76 5.00
C LEU A 37 4.51 -8.36 6.42
N TRP A 38 4.25 -7.11 6.79
CA TRP A 38 4.55 -6.60 8.13
C TRP A 38 3.63 -7.18 9.20
N LYS A 39 2.36 -7.45 8.87
CA LYS A 39 1.43 -8.17 9.76
C LYS A 39 1.90 -9.60 10.01
N ASP A 40 2.31 -10.31 8.95
CA ASP A 40 2.85 -11.67 9.06
C ASP A 40 4.13 -11.70 9.91
N MET A 41 5.06 -10.76 9.67
CA MET A 41 6.30 -10.65 10.45
C MET A 41 6.01 -10.39 11.94
N ARG A 42 5.07 -9.47 12.22
CA ARG A 42 4.62 -9.16 13.58
C ARG A 42 4.00 -10.39 14.27
N ASP A 43 3.12 -11.11 13.59
CA ASP A 43 2.47 -12.28 14.16
C ASP A 43 3.47 -13.41 14.40
N GLY A 44 4.47 -13.56 13.53
CA GLY A 44 5.62 -14.45 13.72
C GLY A 44 6.46 -14.09 14.97
N VAL A 45 6.83 -12.82 15.15
CA VAL A 45 7.57 -12.37 16.35
C VAL A 45 6.75 -12.58 17.62
N ARG A 46 5.43 -12.38 17.57
CA ARG A 46 4.54 -12.62 18.71
C ARG A 46 4.43 -14.09 19.09
N GLY A 47 4.45 -14.99 18.11
CA GLY A 47 4.53 -16.43 18.35
C GLY A 47 5.78 -16.85 19.14
N LEU A 48 6.87 -16.07 19.03
CA LEU A 48 8.14 -16.33 19.74
C LEU A 48 8.21 -15.64 21.12
N GLY A 49 7.43 -14.58 21.35
CA GLY A 49 7.57 -13.66 22.50
C GLY A 49 6.74 -13.96 23.75
N GLY A 50 5.85 -14.95 23.74
CA GLY A 50 5.18 -15.51 24.94
C GLY A 50 4.22 -14.60 25.74
N ALA A 51 4.15 -13.30 25.50
CA ALA A 51 3.27 -12.39 26.24
C ALA A 51 1.92 -12.21 25.54
N SER A 52 0.85 -12.79 26.10
CA SER A 52 -0.52 -12.69 25.59
C SER A 52 -1.25 -11.38 25.96
N SER A 53 -0.73 -10.63 26.93
CA SER A 53 -1.34 -9.39 27.42
C SER A 53 -0.83 -8.18 26.61
N ARG A 54 -1.73 -7.52 25.87
CA ARG A 54 -1.46 -6.28 25.13
C ARG A 54 -2.27 -5.11 25.70
N PRO A 55 -1.85 -4.49 26.82
CA PRO A 55 -2.60 -3.38 27.43
C PRO A 55 -2.77 -2.18 26.49
N PHE A 56 -1.87 -2.00 25.52
CA PHE A 56 -1.93 -0.96 24.50
C PHE A 56 -2.12 -1.50 23.08
N GLY A 57 -2.65 -2.72 22.93
CA GLY A 57 -2.77 -3.41 21.64
C GLY A 57 -3.38 -2.56 20.51
N PRO A 58 -4.51 -1.86 20.74
CA PRO A 58 -5.10 -1.00 19.71
C PRO A 58 -4.22 0.19 19.30
N LEU A 59 -3.48 0.79 20.24
CA LEU A 59 -2.58 1.91 19.96
C LEU A 59 -1.35 1.44 19.16
N GLU A 60 -0.83 0.27 19.53
CA GLU A 60 0.24 -0.42 18.81
C GLU A 60 -0.21 -0.75 17.37
N ASP A 61 -1.42 -1.29 17.21
CA ASP A 61 -2.02 -1.63 15.91
C ASP A 61 -2.14 -0.37 15.02
N LEU A 62 -2.64 0.72 15.57
CA LEU A 62 -2.72 2.02 14.88
C LEU A 62 -1.35 2.55 14.47
N SER A 63 -0.35 2.49 15.38
CA SER A 63 1.00 2.97 15.08
C SER A 63 1.65 2.21 13.92
N TRP A 64 1.37 0.89 13.83
CA TRP A 64 1.85 0.06 12.73
C TRP A 64 1.17 0.40 11.41
N GLU A 65 -0.14 0.62 11.41
CA GLU A 65 -0.88 1.03 10.21
C GLU A 65 -0.40 2.39 9.68
N MET A 66 -0.14 3.34 10.58
CA MET A 66 0.42 4.65 10.21
C MET A 66 1.84 4.52 9.65
N ALA A 67 2.71 3.73 10.27
CA ALA A 67 4.07 3.49 9.78
C ALA A 67 4.08 2.84 8.39
N ALA A 68 3.23 1.84 8.15
CA ALA A 68 3.10 1.18 6.85
C ALA A 68 2.58 2.15 5.77
N THR A 69 1.60 2.99 6.12
CA THR A 69 1.05 4.02 5.22
C THR A 69 2.12 5.05 4.85
N GLN A 70 2.87 5.54 5.84
CA GLN A 70 3.94 6.51 5.61
C GLN A 70 5.09 5.92 4.76
N LEU A 71 5.41 4.64 4.96
CA LEU A 71 6.41 3.92 4.18
C LEU A 71 5.99 3.79 2.70
N ALA A 72 4.71 3.48 2.47
CA ALA A 72 4.15 3.39 1.12
C ALA A 72 4.14 4.76 0.41
N GLU A 73 3.72 5.82 1.11
CA GLU A 73 3.68 7.19 0.59
C GLU A 73 5.07 7.79 0.36
N GLY A 74 6.05 7.45 1.20
CA GLY A 74 7.43 7.94 1.14
C GLY A 74 8.27 7.37 0.00
N GLY A 75 7.72 6.48 -0.83
CA GLY A 75 8.40 5.90 -1.99
C GLY A 75 8.61 4.38 -1.92
N GLY A 76 8.26 3.73 -0.81
CA GLY A 76 8.30 2.28 -0.65
C GLY A 76 9.70 1.68 -0.80
N VAL A 77 9.73 0.38 -1.11
CA VAL A 77 10.94 -0.37 -1.49
C VAL A 77 11.21 -0.23 -3.00
N GLY A 78 10.23 0.28 -3.75
CA GLY A 78 10.32 0.56 -5.19
C GLY A 78 9.69 -0.53 -6.06
N LEU A 79 8.98 -1.49 -5.47
CA LEU A 79 8.29 -2.56 -6.21
C LEU A 79 7.20 -2.01 -7.14
N TRP A 80 6.51 -0.94 -6.72
CA TRP A 80 5.50 -0.28 -7.53
C TRP A 80 6.07 0.24 -8.84
N ARG A 81 7.36 0.65 -8.88
CA ARG A 81 8.01 1.15 -10.08
C ARG A 81 8.27 0.05 -11.08
N LEU A 82 8.81 -1.08 -10.62
CA LEU A 82 9.01 -2.27 -11.45
C LEU A 82 7.69 -2.75 -12.06
N LEU A 83 6.64 -2.83 -11.23
CA LEU A 83 5.32 -3.28 -11.67
C LEU A 83 4.69 -2.29 -12.67
N TYR A 84 4.88 -0.99 -12.42
CA TYR A 84 4.43 0.07 -13.30
C TYR A 84 5.15 0.06 -14.65
N GLU A 85 6.47 -0.10 -14.68
CA GLU A 85 7.28 -0.17 -15.90
C GLU A 85 6.87 -1.37 -16.77
N GLU A 86 6.65 -2.53 -16.16
CA GLU A 86 6.20 -3.75 -16.84
C GLU A 86 4.79 -3.57 -17.43
N LEU A 87 3.85 -3.03 -16.64
CA LEU A 87 2.47 -2.81 -17.09
C LEU A 87 2.38 -1.72 -18.16
N LYS A 88 3.17 -0.64 -18.04
CA LYS A 88 3.24 0.41 -19.07
C LYS A 88 3.75 -0.13 -20.40
N THR A 89 4.74 -1.02 -20.36
CA THR A 89 5.27 -1.69 -21.56
C THR A 89 4.21 -2.54 -22.24
N ASN A 90 3.39 -3.28 -21.47
CA ASN A 90 2.29 -4.08 -22.00
C ASN A 90 1.09 -3.25 -22.49
N LEU A 91 0.77 -2.13 -21.82
CA LEU A 91 -0.30 -1.22 -22.24
C LEU A 91 0.01 -0.53 -23.58
N GLY A 92 1.28 -0.20 -23.82
CA GLY A 92 1.76 0.32 -25.09
C GLY A 92 1.81 -0.72 -26.23
N GLY A 93 1.91 -2.01 -25.89
CA GLY A 93 1.98 -3.11 -26.85
C GLY A 93 0.61 -3.65 -27.33
N THR A 94 -0.49 -3.37 -26.63
CA THR A 94 -1.82 -3.96 -26.92
C THR A 94 -2.66 -3.12 -27.91
N ARG A 95 -2.04 -2.22 -28.69
CA ARG A 95 -2.71 -1.42 -29.74
C ARG A 95 -1.99 -1.50 -31.10
N ALA A 96 -1.47 -2.67 -31.44
CA ALA A 96 -1.04 -3.02 -32.80
C ALA A 96 -1.92 -4.14 -33.36
#